data_AF-A0A7Y3J2P4-F1
#
_entry.id   AF-A0A7Y3J2P4-F1
#
_cell.length_a   1.000
_cell.length_b   1.000
_cell.length_c   1.000
_cell.angle_alpha   90.00
_cell.angle_beta   90.00
_cell.angle_gamma   90.00
#
_symmetry.space_group_name_H-M   'P 1'
#
loop_
_entity.id
_entity.type
_entity.pdbx_description
1 polymer ?
#
loop_
_entity_poly.entity_id
_entity_poly.type
_entity_poly.pdbx_seq_one_letter_code
_entity_poly.pdbx_strand_id
1 'polypeptide(L)'
;MKTLQNLLTHPIFLSGIFAWFSAQFIKAIVSIFRTRGKMRKRDLFLSLVWSTGGMPSSHSAVVAAVTVAVGIKTGFDSILFIVSFFFA
;
A
#
# COMPACT_ATOMS: atom_id res chain seq x y z
N MET A 1 -9.49 4.44 24.31
CA MET A 1 -9.01 5.39 23.27
C MET A 1 -7.50 5.31 23.02
N LYS A 2 -6.64 5.15 24.05
CA LYS A 2 -5.17 5.09 23.90
C LYS A 2 -4.66 3.99 22.95
N THR A 3 -5.28 2.81 22.93
CA THR A 3 -4.86 1.69 22.06
C THR A 3 -5.02 2.00 20.58
N LEU A 4 -6.13 2.63 20.19
CA LEU A 4 -6.36 3.04 18.80
C LEU A 4 -5.38 4.12 18.39
N GLN A 5 -5.13 5.10 19.25
CA GLN A 5 -4.14 6.15 18.99
C GLN A 5 -2.74 5.57 18.81
N ASN A 6 -2.33 4.63 19.66
CA ASN A 6 -1.02 3.98 19.55
C ASN A 6 -0.88 3.15 18.26
N LEU A 7 -1.96 2.51 17.79
CA LEU A 7 -1.96 1.79 16.52
C LEU A 7 -1.81 2.76 15.33
N LEU A 8 -2.61 3.82 15.32
CA LEU A 8 -2.61 4.82 14.26
C LEU A 8 -1.30 5.62 14.17
N THR A 9 -0.56 5.75 15.27
CA THR A 9 0.75 6.41 15.30
C THR A 9 1.92 5.43 15.14
N HIS A 10 1.67 4.11 15.11
CA HIS A 10 2.74 3.13 15.02
C HIS A 10 3.42 3.20 13.64
N PRO A 11 4.77 3.27 13.56
CA PRO A 11 5.48 3.47 12.30
C PRO A 11 5.22 2.35 11.29
N ILE A 12 5.08 1.10 11.76
CA ILE A 12 4.76 -0.05 10.90
C ILE A 12 3.36 0.12 10.28
N PHE A 13 2.37 0.55 11.05
CA PHE A 13 1.01 0.76 10.55
C PHE A 13 0.95 1.93 9.56
N LEU A 14 1.63 3.03 9.88
CA LEU A 14 1.76 4.18 8.99
C LEU A 14 2.45 3.83 7.67
N SER A 15 3.48 2.96 7.69
CA SER A 15 4.15 2.51 6.47
C SER A 15 3.20 1.80 5.50
N GLY A 16 2.30 0.96 6.02
CA GLY A 16 1.29 0.27 5.23
C GLY A 16 0.26 1.23 4.64
N ILE A 17 -0.25 2.19 5.42
CA ILE A 17 -1.17 3.22 4.92
C ILE A 17 -0.51 4.05 3.82
N PHE A 18 0.73 4.47 4.04
CA PHE A 18 1.45 5.28 3.08
C PHE A 18 1.67 4.51 1.77
N ALA A 19 2.12 3.25 1.84
CA ALA A 19 2.29 2.40 0.67
C ALA A 19 0.98 2.15 -0.08
N TRP A 20 -0.13 1.94 0.64
CA TRP A 20 -1.46 1.82 0.03
C TRP A 20 -1.82 3.10 -0.74
N PHE A 21 -1.67 4.26 -0.09
CA PHE A 21 -1.96 5.55 -0.70
C PHE A 21 -1.08 5.82 -1.93
N SER A 22 0.23 5.56 -1.82
CA SER A 22 1.17 5.66 -2.94
C SER A 22 0.80 4.73 -4.09
N ALA A 23 0.39 3.48 -3.81
CA ALA A 23 -0.03 2.54 -4.83
C ALA A 23 -1.28 3.03 -5.59
N GLN A 24 -2.27 3.59 -4.88
CA GLN A 24 -3.45 4.17 -5.53
C GLN A 24 -3.11 5.42 -6.34
N PHE A 25 -2.22 6.27 -5.82
CA PHE A 25 -1.77 7.47 -6.52
C PHE A 25 -1.01 7.12 -7.82
N ILE A 26 -0.11 6.14 -7.77
CA ILE A 26 0.59 5.65 -8.96
C ILE A 26 -0.40 5.02 -9.95
N LYS A 27 -1.38 4.23 -9.47
CA LYS A 27 -2.43 3.67 -10.32
C LYS A 27 -3.21 4.76 -11.04
N ALA A 28 -3.56 5.84 -10.35
CA ALA A 28 -4.18 7.03 -10.94
C ALA A 28 -3.36 7.58 -12.10
N ILE A 29 -2.07 7.83 -11.86
CA ILE A 29 -1.16 8.40 -12.84
C ILE A 29 -1.01 7.49 -14.05
N VAL A 30 -0.71 6.20 -13.83
CA VAL A 30 -0.53 5.21 -14.89
C VAL A 30 -1.79 5.09 -15.75
N SER A 31 -2.97 5.11 -15.12
CA SER A 31 -4.26 5.09 -15.81
C SER A 31 -4.39 6.30 -16.76
N ILE A 32 -4.12 7.52 -16.27
CA ILE A 32 -4.19 8.75 -17.09
C ILE A 32 -3.25 8.68 -18.30
N PHE A 33 -2.01 8.23 -18.11
CA PHE A 33 -1.03 8.11 -19.18
C PHE A 33 -1.40 7.02 -20.20
N ARG A 34 -1.85 5.85 -19.73
CA ARG A 34 -2.17 4.71 -20.60
C ARG A 34 -3.32 5.00 -21.55
N THR A 35 -4.32 5.78 -21.13
CA THR A 35 -5.45 6.14 -21.99
C THR A 35 -5.29 7.50 -22.67
N ARG A 36 -4.08 8.07 -22.69
CA ARG A 36 -3.74 9.36 -23.35
C ARG A 36 -4.76 10.48 -23.06
N GLY A 37 -5.24 10.58 -21.82
CA GLY A 37 -6.23 11.60 -21.44
C GLY A 37 -7.64 11.44 -22.04
N LYS A 38 -7.95 10.33 -22.74
CA LYS A 38 -9.29 10.05 -23.28
C LYS A 38 -10.25 9.38 -22.28
N MET A 39 -9.83 9.12 -21.04
CA MET A 39 -10.72 8.54 -20.03
C MET A 39 -11.71 9.56 -19.48
N ARG A 40 -12.97 9.14 -19.41
CA ARG A 40 -14.02 9.87 -18.69
C ARG A 40 -13.64 9.95 -17.21
N LYS A 41 -13.86 11.11 -16.58
CA LYS A 41 -13.57 11.33 -15.14
C LYS A 41 -14.21 10.26 -14.23
N ARG A 42 -15.36 9.70 -14.64
CA ARG A 42 -16.05 8.61 -13.92
C ARG A 42 -15.25 7.30 -13.95
N ASP A 43 -14.63 6.96 -15.08
CA ASP A 43 -13.83 5.73 -15.23
C ASP A 43 -12.50 5.85 -14.49
N LEU A 44 -11.93 7.06 -14.41
CA LEU A 44 -10.78 7.36 -13.55
C LEU A 44 -11.11 7.18 -12.07
N PHE A 45 -12.26 7.71 -11.62
CA PHE A 45 -12.71 7.57 -10.23
C PHE A 45 -13.02 6.11 -9.88
N LEU A 46 -13.69 5.38 -10.78
CA LEU A 46 -13.92 3.94 -10.64
C LEU A 46 -12.62 3.13 -10.66
N SER A 47 -11.62 3.54 -11.44
CA SER A 47 -10.32 2.87 -11.46
C SER A 47 -9.51 3.14 -10.18
N LEU A 48 -9.62 4.34 -9.60
CA LEU A 48 -9.02 4.70 -8.29
C LEU A 48 -9.64 3.95 -7.12
N VAL A 49 -10.98 3.84 -7.12
CA VAL A 49 -11.74 3.33 -5.97
C VAL A 49 -11.98 1.82 -6.08
N TRP A 50 -12.09 1.29 -7.30
CA TRP A 50 -12.67 -0.04 -7.55
C TRP A 50 -11.94 -0.88 -8.62
N SER A 51 -10.76 -0.49 -9.11
CA SER A 51 -9.98 -1.37 -10.00
C SER A 51 -9.42 -2.56 -9.21
N THR A 52 -10.23 -3.61 -9.11
CA THR A 52 -9.93 -4.94 -8.55
C THR A 52 -9.00 -5.77 -9.43
N GLY A 53 -8.55 -5.23 -10.57
CA GLY A 53 -7.65 -5.92 -11.49
C GLY A 53 -6.92 -4.94 -12.41
N GLY A 54 -5.79 -4.41 -11.94
CA GLY A 54 -4.94 -3.50 -12.72
C GLY A 54 -3.65 -3.19 -11.97
N MET A 55 -2.52 -3.22 -12.68
CA MET A 55 -1.21 -2.83 -12.12
C MET A 55 -1.22 -1.35 -11.70
N PRO A 56 -0.58 -0.96 -10.59
CA PRO A 56 0.08 -1.79 -9.58
C PRO A 56 -0.86 -2.40 -8.51
N SER A 57 -0.47 -3.55 -7.95
CA SER A 57 -1.18 -4.22 -6.85
C SER A 57 -0.99 -3.46 -5.54
N SER A 58 -2.09 -2.95 -4.96
CA SER A 58 -2.05 -2.27 -3.67
C SER A 58 -1.77 -3.22 -2.51
N HIS A 59 -2.23 -4.47 -2.60
CA HIS A 59 -2.00 -5.45 -1.53
C HIS A 59 -0.50 -5.79 -1.43
N SER A 60 0.14 -6.06 -2.57
CA SER A 60 1.58 -6.33 -2.65
C SER A 60 2.43 -5.13 -2.18
N ALA A 61 2.01 -3.90 -2.50
CA ALA A 61 2.70 -2.70 -2.03
C ALA A 61 2.64 -2.55 -0.49
N VAL A 62 1.48 -2.82 0.10
CA VAL A 62 1.28 -2.72 1.55
C VAL A 62 2.10 -3.78 2.29
N VAL A 63 1.99 -5.05 1.90
CA VAL A 63 2.68 -6.14 2.60
C VAL A 63 4.21 -6.04 2.48
N ALA A 64 4.72 -5.60 1.32
CA ALA A 64 6.15 -5.33 1.15
C ALA A 64 6.62 -4.19 2.06
N ALA A 65 5.90 -3.07 2.10
CA ALA A 65 6.25 -1.93 2.94
C ALA A 65 6.20 -2.27 4.44
N VAL A 66 5.16 -2.99 4.88
CA VAL A 66 5.03 -3.44 6.27
C VAL A 66 6.15 -4.40 6.65
N THR A 67 6.48 -5.37 5.79
CA THR A 67 7.57 -6.33 6.03
C THR A 67 8.91 -5.64 6.20
N VAL A 68 9.23 -4.68 5.32
CA VAL A 68 10.46 -3.88 5.45
C VAL A 68 10.45 -3.06 6.73
N ALA A 69 9.32 -2.43 7.08
CA ALA A 69 9.18 -1.67 8.32
C ALA A 69 9.34 -2.54 9.58
N VAL A 70 8.84 -3.79 9.55
CA VAL A 70 9.07 -4.78 10.61
C VAL A 70 10.56 -5.10 10.71
N GLY A 71 11.24 -5.38 9.60
CA GLY A 71 12.68 -5.66 9.57
C GLY A 71 13.52 -4.51 10.13
N ILE A 72 13.20 -3.27 9.75
CA ILE A 72 13.87 -2.07 10.27
C ILE A 72 13.60 -1.89 11.78
N LYS A 73 12.38 -2.17 12.26
CA LYS A 73 11.99 -1.88 13.64
C LYS A 73 12.38 -2.97 14.64
N THR A 74 12.39 -4.23 14.21
CA THR A 74 12.56 -5.41 15.06
C THR A 74 13.81 -6.23 14.73
N GLY A 75 14.50 -5.93 13.64
CA GLY A 75 15.63 -6.71 13.13
C GLY A 75 15.21 -7.68 12.04
N PHE A 76 16.07 -7.87 11.04
CA PHE A 76 15.86 -8.80 9.92
C PHE A 76 16.04 -10.27 10.33
N ASP A 77 16.68 -10.53 11.47
CA ASP A 77 16.83 -11.84 12.12
C ASP A 77 15.67 -12.18 13.05
N SER A 78 14.73 -11.25 13.26
CA SER A 78 13.61 -11.45 14.17
C SER A 78 12.56 -12.41 13.62
N ILE A 79 11.91 -13.16 14.52
CA ILE A 79 10.79 -14.05 14.18
C ILE A 79 9.66 -13.26 13.48
N LEU A 80 9.42 -12.01 13.90
CA LEU A 80 8.39 -11.16 13.29
C LEU A 80 8.71 -10.80 11.85
N PHE A 81 9.96 -10.46 11.54
CA PHE A 81 10.39 -10.23 10.16
C PHE A 81 10.25 -11.50 9.32
N ILE A 82 10.75 -12.64 9.81
CA ILE A 82 10.69 -13.93 9.09
C ILE A 82 9.23 -14.27 8.77
N VAL A 83 8.32 -14.20 9.76
CA VAL A 83 6.90 -14.47 9.54
C VAL A 83 6.31 -13.48 8.54
N SER A 84 6.48 -12.17 8.74
CA SER A 84 5.94 -11.17 7.80
C SER A 84 6.46 -11.34 6.36
N PHE A 85 7.73 -11.69 6.20
CA PHE A 85 8.34 -11.91 4.89
C PHE A 85 7.74 -13.10 4.13
N PHE A 86 7.42 -14.19 4.81
CA PHE A 86 6.78 -15.35 4.18
C PHE A 86 5.28 -15.13 3.88
N PHE A 87 4.63 -14.19 4.57
CA PHE A 87 3.21 -13.85 4.35
C PHE A 87 2.98 -12.73 3.33
N ALA A 88 4.03 -11.97 2.97
CA ALA A 88 3.98 -10.86 2.01
C ALA A 88 3.99 -11.32 0.55
#